data_AF-A0A5D4JKP1-F1
#
_entry.id   AF-A0A5D4JKP1-F1
#
_cell.length_a   1.000
_cell.length_b   1.000
_cell.length_c   1.000
_cell.angle_alpha   90.00
_cell.angle_beta   90.00
_cell.angle_gamma   90.00
#
_symmetry.space_group_name_H-M   'P 1'
#
loop_
_entity.id
_entity.type
_entity.pdbx_description
1 polymer ?
#
loop_
_entity_poly.entity_id
_entity_poly.type
_entity_poly.pdbx_seq_one_letter_code
_entity_poly.pdbx_strand_id
1 'polypeptide(L)'
;MFHRIRRRAKGPSEAQRQFAEMHARLADQVPPGFGVPTTELQHSEPAAVVDDFLPAELRVPSHDQLDGRMMPWKQPLVLDGEMVACAECGEYRDWLILSTRDEIWLRCRAGHQQQETRLDTAWYNRHAGPADATHATFEDCLRHLGH
;
A
#
# COMPACT_ATOMS: atom_id res chain seq x y z
N MET A 1 51.29 -1.28 -35.56
CA MET A 1 51.09 0.18 -35.37
C MET A 1 49.67 0.36 -34.83
N PHE A 2 49.49 0.56 -33.51
CA PHE A 2 48.16 0.65 -32.89
C PHE A 2 47.91 2.08 -32.41
N HIS A 3 46.91 2.77 -32.98
CA HIS A 3 46.52 4.10 -32.54
C HIS A 3 45.65 4.01 -31.29
N ARG A 4 46.16 4.54 -30.17
CA ARG A 4 45.38 4.74 -28.94
C ARG A 4 44.36 5.87 -29.17
N ILE A 5 43.10 5.51 -29.39
CA ILE A 5 41.98 6.45 -29.42
C ILE A 5 41.77 6.96 -27.98
N ARG A 6 42.17 8.20 -27.70
CA ARG A 6 41.83 8.89 -26.46
C ARG A 6 40.34 9.24 -26.49
N ARG A 7 39.50 8.48 -25.79
CA ARG A 7 38.11 8.87 -25.53
C ARG A 7 38.14 10.13 -24.65
N ARG A 8 37.68 11.26 -25.20
CA ARG A 8 37.38 12.45 -24.40
C ARG A 8 36.17 12.11 -23.53
N ALA A 9 36.35 12.08 -22.21
CA ALA A 9 35.24 12.00 -21.29
C ALA A 9 34.35 13.23 -21.53
N LYS A 10 33.07 13.00 -21.86
CA LYS A 10 32.09 14.07 -22.01
C LYS A 10 31.88 14.63 -20.60
N GLY A 11 32.22 15.91 -20.40
CA GLY A 11 32.04 16.57 -19.10
C GLY A 11 30.57 16.54 -18.65
N PRO A 12 30.31 16.75 -17.35
CA PRO A 12 28.96 16.73 -16.82
C PRO A 12 28.07 17.72 -17.57
N SER A 13 26.84 17.32 -17.84
CA SER A 13 25.87 18.17 -18.50
C SER A 13 25.52 19.38 -17.63
N GLU A 14 24.99 20.42 -18.25
CA GLU A 14 24.56 21.62 -17.54
C GLU A 14 23.51 21.32 -16.46
N ALA A 15 22.60 20.37 -16.74
CA ALA A 15 21.62 19.88 -15.77
C ALA A 15 22.27 19.22 -14.54
N GLN A 16 23.36 18.45 -14.74
CA GLN A 16 24.09 17.85 -13.61
C GLN A 16 24.79 18.91 -12.75
N ARG A 17 25.28 19.99 -13.37
CA ARG A 17 25.90 21.11 -12.63
C ARG A 17 24.86 21.87 -11.80
N GLN A 18 23.71 22.19 -12.40
CA GLN A 18 22.61 22.86 -11.71
C GLN A 18 22.09 22.03 -10.53
N PHE A 19 21.96 20.71 -10.70
CA PHE A 19 21.54 19.81 -9.63
C PHE A 19 22.58 19.78 -8.49
N ALA A 20 23.86 19.71 -8.81
CA ALA A 20 24.93 19.71 -7.80
C ALA A 20 24.98 21.04 -7.01
N GLU A 21 24.79 22.17 -7.68
CA GLU A 21 24.71 23.49 -7.02
C GLU A 21 23.49 23.61 -6.10
N MET A 22 22.33 23.14 -6.56
CA MET A 22 21.12 23.10 -5.74
C MET A 22 21.31 22.22 -4.50
N HIS A 23 21.89 21.04 -4.67
CA HIS A 23 22.17 20.11 -3.57
C HIS A 23 23.15 20.70 -2.56
N ALA A 24 24.20 21.39 -3.01
CA ALA A 24 25.16 22.07 -2.12
C ALA A 24 24.48 23.15 -1.26
N ARG A 25 23.60 23.97 -1.85
CA ARG A 25 22.85 25.01 -1.11
C ARG A 25 21.88 24.45 -0.07
N LEU A 26 21.38 23.23 -0.29
CA LEU A 26 20.49 22.55 0.66
C LEU A 26 21.27 21.86 1.78
N ALA A 27 22.48 21.37 1.50
CA ALA A 27 23.34 20.76 2.50
C ALA A 27 23.71 21.74 3.64
N ASP A 28 23.94 23.03 3.32
CA ASP A 28 24.21 24.08 4.31
C ASP A 28 22.98 24.48 5.16
N GLN A 29 21.78 24.00 4.82
CA GLN A 29 20.55 24.27 5.58
C GLN A 29 20.23 23.20 6.61
N VAL A 30 21.01 22.10 6.66
CA VAL A 30 20.82 21.06 7.67
C VAL A 30 21.50 21.50 8.97
N PRO A 31 20.75 21.67 10.08
CA PRO A 31 21.35 21.99 11.36
C PRO A 31 22.37 20.92 11.77
N PRO A 32 23.53 21.29 12.34
CA PRO A 32 24.49 20.30 12.83
C PRO A 32 23.81 19.40 13.86
N GLY A 33 23.69 18.10 13.53
CA GLY A 33 23.04 17.09 14.38
C GLY A 33 21.90 16.31 13.70
N PHE A 34 21.38 16.76 12.56
CA PHE A 34 20.40 16.01 11.78
C PHE A 34 21.06 15.36 10.54
N GLY A 35 20.93 14.04 10.37
CA GLY A 35 21.20 13.36 9.11
C GLY A 35 22.61 12.82 8.84
N VAL A 36 23.56 12.92 9.78
CA VAL A 36 24.84 12.19 9.67
C VAL A 36 24.72 10.92 10.52
N PRO A 37 24.72 9.70 9.92
CA PRO A 37 24.95 8.51 10.71
C PRO A 37 26.41 8.58 11.18
N THR A 38 26.61 8.92 12.45
CA THR A 38 27.90 8.76 13.11
C THR A 38 28.28 7.29 12.99
N THR A 39 29.20 6.98 12.08
CA THR A 39 29.88 5.69 12.04
C THR A 39 30.92 5.69 13.16
N GLU A 40 30.46 5.72 14.40
CA GLU A 40 31.26 5.18 15.49
C GLU A 40 30.79 3.75 15.67
N LEU A 41 31.68 2.81 15.36
CA LEU A 41 31.59 1.43 15.82
C LEU A 41 31.72 1.45 17.34
N GLN A 42 30.68 1.87 18.04
CA GLN A 42 30.58 1.72 19.48
C GLN A 42 30.15 0.28 19.73
N HIS A 43 31.10 -0.47 20.27
CA HIS A 43 30.86 -1.77 20.86
C HIS A 43 30.00 -1.55 22.10
N SER A 44 28.69 -1.43 21.91
CA SER A 44 27.73 -1.22 22.98
C SER A 44 27.26 -2.56 23.50
N GLU A 45 27.35 -2.77 24.82
CA GLU A 45 26.56 -3.78 25.54
C GLU A 45 25.11 -3.75 25.03
N PRO A 46 24.37 -4.88 25.03
CA PRO A 46 23.08 -4.95 24.34
C PRO A 46 22.12 -3.96 24.97
N ALA A 47 22.06 -2.76 24.40
CA ALA A 47 21.03 -1.80 24.67
C ALA A 47 19.74 -2.54 24.34
N ALA A 48 18.89 -2.72 25.35
CA ALA A 48 17.56 -3.26 25.13
C ALA A 48 16.99 -2.51 23.92
N VAL A 49 16.69 -3.24 22.85
CA VAL A 49 16.12 -2.66 21.63
C VAL A 49 14.81 -2.03 22.09
N VAL A 50 14.85 -0.73 22.36
CA VAL A 50 13.64 0.06 22.58
C VAL A 50 13.03 0.11 21.20
N ASP A 51 12.00 -0.70 21.01
CA ASP A 51 11.19 -0.72 19.80
C ASP A 51 10.55 0.68 19.70
N ASP A 52 11.15 1.57 18.89
CA ASP A 52 10.67 2.95 18.64
C ASP A 52 9.28 2.98 17.98
N PHE A 53 8.72 1.82 17.66
CA PHE A 53 7.37 1.68 17.17
C PHE A 53 6.35 1.79 18.31
N LEU A 54 5.24 2.48 18.05
CA LEU A 54 4.07 2.55 18.95
C LEU A 54 3.72 1.18 19.54
N PRO A 55 3.22 1.06 20.78
CA PRO A 55 2.73 -0.21 21.33
C PRO A 55 1.80 -0.94 20.36
N ALA A 56 1.86 -2.28 20.33
CA ALA A 56 1.16 -3.09 19.33
C ALA A 56 -0.35 -2.82 19.28
N GLU A 57 -0.95 -2.51 20.42
CA GLU A 57 -2.36 -2.18 20.60
C GLU A 57 -2.77 -0.86 19.93
N LEU A 58 -1.79 0.02 19.68
CA LEU A 58 -1.97 1.32 19.04
C LEU A 58 -1.51 1.34 17.58
N ARG A 59 -0.88 0.25 17.10
CA ARG A 59 -0.52 0.10 15.69
C ARG A 59 -1.77 -0.19 14.89
N VAL A 60 -1.88 0.41 13.71
CA VAL A 60 -2.89 0.01 12.74
C VAL A 60 -2.61 -1.44 12.32
N PRO A 61 -3.57 -2.38 12.45
CA PRO A 61 -3.36 -3.76 12.04
C PRO A 61 -2.98 -3.84 10.57
N SER A 62 -1.96 -4.64 10.27
CA SER A 62 -1.50 -4.84 8.90
C SER A 62 -2.55 -5.58 8.05
N HIS A 63 -2.32 -5.49 6.73
CA HIS A 63 -2.67 -6.49 5.73
C HIS A 63 -3.36 -7.77 6.26
N ASP A 64 -2.52 -8.54 6.91
CA ASP A 64 -2.71 -9.98 7.10
C ASP A 64 -3.25 -10.30 8.50
N GLN A 65 -3.41 -9.28 9.35
CA GLN A 65 -3.88 -9.42 10.74
C GLN A 65 -5.40 -9.28 10.89
N LEU A 66 -6.12 -8.97 9.81
CA LEU A 66 -7.58 -8.84 9.85
C LEU A 66 -8.25 -10.15 9.42
N ASP A 67 -9.14 -10.69 10.26
CA ASP A 67 -9.93 -11.92 10.00
C ASP A 67 -10.90 -11.78 8.81
N GLY A 68 -11.09 -10.55 8.31
CA GLY A 68 -11.84 -10.25 7.11
C GLY A 68 -11.82 -8.75 6.80
N ARG A 69 -11.71 -8.38 5.53
CA ARG A 69 -11.72 -6.99 5.06
C ARG A 69 -12.93 -6.76 4.19
N MET A 70 -13.53 -5.58 4.27
CA MET A 70 -14.68 -5.20 3.45
C MET A 70 -14.44 -3.89 2.73
N MET A 71 -14.80 -3.85 1.46
CA MET A 71 -14.76 -2.63 0.66
C MET A 71 -16.06 -2.50 -0.16
N PRO A 72 -16.80 -1.39 -0.04
CA PRO A 72 -17.93 -1.11 -0.92
C PRO A 72 -17.43 -0.78 -2.34
N TRP A 73 -18.10 -1.33 -3.34
CA TRP A 73 -17.80 -1.18 -4.76
C TRP A 73 -19.06 -0.77 -5.53
N LYS A 74 -19.25 0.54 -5.66
CA LYS A 74 -20.47 1.16 -6.23
C LYS A 74 -20.55 1.13 -7.76
N GLN A 75 -19.40 0.93 -8.41
CA GLN A 75 -19.31 0.84 -9.87
C GLN A 75 -19.53 -0.59 -10.34
N PRO A 76 -19.90 -0.83 -11.62
CA PRO A 76 -19.95 -2.17 -12.16
C PRO A 76 -18.58 -2.87 -12.01
N LEU A 77 -18.59 -4.11 -11.51
CA LEU A 77 -17.39 -4.92 -11.44
C LEU A 77 -17.21 -5.60 -12.80
N VAL A 78 -16.11 -5.29 -13.49
CA VAL A 78 -15.80 -5.85 -14.82
C VAL A 78 -14.52 -6.67 -14.71
N LEU A 79 -14.61 -7.96 -15.00
CA LEU A 79 -13.51 -8.92 -14.93
C LEU A 79 -13.35 -9.57 -16.30
N ASP A 80 -12.15 -9.51 -16.88
CA ASP A 80 -11.85 -10.06 -18.21
C ASP A 80 -12.79 -9.58 -19.34
N GLY A 81 -13.36 -8.37 -19.18
CA GLY A 81 -14.34 -7.80 -20.11
C GLY A 81 -15.79 -8.21 -19.85
N GLU A 82 -16.05 -9.05 -18.86
CA GLU A 82 -17.38 -9.47 -18.46
C GLU A 82 -17.86 -8.68 -17.23
N MET A 83 -19.11 -8.26 -17.27
CA MET A 83 -19.75 -7.61 -16.12
C MET A 83 -20.22 -8.66 -15.13
N VAL A 84 -19.72 -8.57 -13.90
CA VAL A 84 -20.10 -9.48 -12.82
C VAL A 84 -21.48 -9.10 -12.31
N ALA A 85 -22.41 -10.04 -12.42
CA ALA A 85 -23.76 -9.96 -11.88
C ALA A 85 -23.96 -11.00 -10.78
N CYS A 86 -24.91 -10.72 -9.89
CA CYS A 86 -25.34 -11.66 -8.87
C CYS A 86 -26.02 -12.86 -9.52
N ALA A 87 -25.55 -14.06 -9.21
CA ALA A 87 -26.12 -15.30 -9.72
C ALA A 87 -27.58 -15.50 -9.29
N GLU A 88 -28.01 -14.89 -8.19
CA GLU A 88 -29.36 -15.04 -7.64
C GLU A 88 -30.33 -13.92 -8.08
N CYS A 89 -29.93 -12.65 -7.96
CA CYS A 89 -30.82 -11.52 -8.27
C CYS A 89 -30.48 -10.78 -9.57
N GLY A 90 -29.36 -11.06 -10.22
CA GLY A 90 -28.92 -10.39 -11.45
C GLY A 90 -28.41 -8.95 -11.26
N GLU A 91 -28.34 -8.45 -10.02
CA GLU A 91 -27.77 -7.13 -9.73
C GLU A 91 -26.27 -7.10 -10.09
N TYR A 92 -25.81 -6.02 -10.72
CA TYR A 92 -24.45 -5.93 -11.29
C TYR A 92 -23.64 -4.77 -10.70
N ARG A 93 -24.21 -4.00 -9.77
CA ARG A 93 -23.59 -2.87 -9.08
C ARG A 93 -23.74 -2.96 -7.56
N ASP A 94 -23.12 -2.00 -6.88
CA ASP A 94 -23.21 -1.85 -5.43
C ASP A 94 -22.81 -3.14 -4.69
N TRP A 95 -21.67 -3.69 -5.12
CA TRP A 95 -21.07 -4.87 -4.54
C TRP A 95 -20.38 -4.52 -3.23
N LEU A 96 -20.44 -5.42 -2.27
CA LEU A 96 -19.56 -5.44 -1.12
C LEU A 96 -18.51 -6.53 -1.34
N ILE A 97 -17.26 -6.12 -1.51
CA ILE A 97 -16.13 -7.05 -1.71
C ILE A 97 -15.55 -7.40 -0.35
N LEU A 98 -15.57 -8.69 -0.01
CA LEU A 98 -15.02 -9.24 1.21
C LEU A 98 -13.75 -10.03 0.88
N SER A 99 -12.66 -9.77 1.60
CA SER A 99 -11.43 -10.56 1.52
C SER A 99 -11.26 -11.35 2.81
N THR A 100 -11.26 -12.68 2.72
CA THR A 100 -11.13 -13.61 3.85
C THR A 100 -10.16 -14.72 3.49
N ARG A 101 -9.01 -14.85 4.20
CA ARG A 101 -8.06 -15.97 4.06
C ARG A 101 -7.75 -16.36 2.60
N ASP A 102 -7.33 -15.38 1.79
CA ASP A 102 -7.02 -15.49 0.35
C ASP A 102 -8.21 -15.73 -0.60
N GLU A 103 -9.44 -15.73 -0.09
CA GLU A 103 -10.65 -15.79 -0.90
C GLU A 103 -11.33 -14.43 -0.99
N ILE A 104 -11.84 -14.13 -2.19
CA ILE A 104 -12.67 -12.96 -2.44
C ILE A 104 -14.13 -13.38 -2.59
N TRP A 105 -14.97 -12.76 -1.78
CA TRP A 105 -16.41 -12.93 -1.79
C TRP A 105 -17.10 -11.63 -2.18
N LEU A 106 -18.10 -11.72 -3.03
CA LEU A 106 -18.92 -10.60 -3.47
C LEU A 106 -20.31 -10.74 -2.83
N ARG A 107 -20.73 -9.72 -2.09
CA ARG A 107 -22.09 -9.64 -1.54
C ARG A 107 -22.87 -8.55 -2.25
N CYS A 108 -24.01 -8.89 -2.83
CA CYS A 108 -24.86 -7.90 -3.48
C CYS A 108 -25.69 -7.13 -2.44
N ARG A 109 -26.36 -6.06 -2.86
CA ARG A 109 -27.24 -5.26 -1.99
C ARG A 109 -28.42 -6.05 -1.41
N ALA A 110 -28.90 -7.07 -2.12
CA ALA A 110 -29.96 -7.95 -1.64
C ALA A 110 -29.47 -8.95 -0.57
N GLY A 111 -28.17 -9.04 -0.33
CA GLY A 111 -27.56 -9.88 0.69
C GLY A 111 -27.05 -11.23 0.22
N HIS A 112 -27.23 -11.58 -1.06
CA HIS A 112 -26.66 -12.80 -1.66
C HIS A 112 -25.13 -12.71 -1.72
N GLN A 113 -24.46 -13.83 -1.46
CA GLN A 113 -23.01 -13.93 -1.47
C GLN A 113 -22.56 -14.93 -2.53
N GLN A 114 -21.55 -14.55 -3.31
CA GLN A 114 -20.92 -15.42 -4.29
C GLN A 114 -19.40 -15.33 -4.20
N GLN A 115 -18.72 -16.46 -4.31
CA GLN A 115 -17.26 -16.50 -4.36
C GLN A 115 -16.79 -16.09 -5.76
N GLU A 116 -15.81 -15.19 -5.83
CA GLU A 116 -15.23 -14.76 -7.10
C GLU A 116 -13.78 -15.23 -7.19
N THR A 117 -13.53 -16.26 -7.99
CA THR A 117 -12.22 -16.92 -8.10
C THR A 117 -11.26 -16.18 -9.04
N ARG A 118 -11.76 -15.23 -9.85
CA ARG A 118 -10.91 -14.37 -10.70
C ARG A 118 -10.23 -13.26 -9.90
N LEU A 119 -10.66 -13.01 -8.67
CA LEU A 119 -10.10 -12.00 -7.79
C LEU A 119 -9.28 -12.65 -6.68
N ASP A 120 -8.09 -12.10 -6.44
CA ASP A 120 -7.21 -12.48 -5.35
C ASP A 120 -7.06 -11.36 -4.33
N THR A 121 -6.49 -11.67 -3.17
CA THR A 121 -6.20 -10.68 -2.13
C THR A 121 -5.22 -9.60 -2.62
N ALA A 122 -4.36 -9.90 -3.60
CA ALA A 122 -3.49 -8.90 -4.20
C ALA A 122 -4.29 -7.84 -4.98
N TRP A 123 -5.31 -8.24 -5.74
CA TRP A 123 -6.25 -7.35 -6.41
C TRP A 123 -7.01 -6.50 -5.40
N TYR A 124 -7.53 -7.14 -4.34
CA TYR A 124 -8.22 -6.42 -3.26
C TYR A 124 -7.32 -5.35 -2.68
N ASN A 125 -6.09 -5.68 -2.32
CA ASN A 125 -5.13 -4.73 -1.73
C ASN A 125 -4.76 -3.58 -2.66
N ARG A 126 -4.76 -3.79 -3.98
CA ARG A 126 -4.49 -2.73 -4.97
C ARG A 126 -5.67 -1.78 -5.17
N HIS A 127 -6.89 -2.18 -4.82
CA HIS A 127 -8.11 -1.42 -5.10
C HIS A 127 -8.82 -0.94 -3.84
N ALA A 128 -8.52 -1.57 -2.71
CA ALA A 128 -8.88 -1.11 -1.37
C ALA A 128 -8.36 0.31 -1.18
N GLY A 129 -9.31 1.24 -1.02
CA GLY A 129 -9.01 2.58 -0.54
C GLY A 129 -8.64 2.59 0.95
N PRO A 130 -8.26 3.76 1.47
CA PRO A 130 -8.12 3.95 2.91
C PRO A 130 -9.40 3.52 3.63
N ALA A 131 -9.27 2.79 4.74
CA ALA A 131 -10.41 2.48 5.58
C ALA A 131 -10.99 3.79 6.14
N ASP A 132 -12.28 4.02 5.93
CA ASP A 132 -13.03 5.16 6.43
C ASP A 132 -13.49 4.96 7.88
N ALA A 133 -13.66 3.71 8.31
CA ALA A 133 -13.99 3.34 9.67
C ALA A 133 -13.45 1.95 10.05
N THR A 134 -13.28 1.72 11.36
CA THR A 134 -13.03 0.40 11.95
C THR A 134 -14.22 0.02 12.82
N HIS A 135 -14.79 -1.16 12.58
CA HIS A 135 -15.96 -1.66 13.31
C HIS A 135 -15.58 -2.88 14.14
N ALA A 136 -16.19 -3.01 15.32
CA ALA A 136 -15.93 -4.11 16.23
C ALA A 136 -16.55 -5.44 15.77
N THR A 137 -17.62 -5.38 14.97
CA THR A 137 -18.34 -6.56 14.47
C THR A 137 -18.61 -6.46 12.97
N PHE A 138 -18.78 -7.64 12.35
CA PHE A 138 -19.17 -7.78 10.94
C PHE A 138 -20.52 -7.09 10.66
N GLU A 139 -21.51 -7.29 11.53
CA GLU A 139 -22.85 -6.71 11.39
C GLU A 139 -22.84 -5.18 11.50
N ASP A 140 -22.01 -4.62 12.37
CA ASP A 140 -21.86 -3.17 12.48
C ASP A 140 -21.23 -2.56 11.22
N CYS A 141 -20.28 -3.26 10.60
CA CYS A 141 -19.70 -2.87 9.33
C CYS A 141 -20.75 -2.89 8.20
N LEU A 142 -21.55 -3.96 8.09
CA LEU A 142 -22.63 -4.03 7.10
C LEU A 142 -23.61 -2.87 7.25
N ARG A 143 -24.04 -2.57 8.48
CA ARG A 143 -24.97 -1.48 8.76
C ARG A 143 -24.38 -0.12 8.38
N HIS A 144 -23.10 0.12 8.65
CA HIS A 144 -22.41 1.34 8.25
C HIS A 144 -22.35 1.49 6.72
N LEU A 145 -22.13 0.38 6.02
CA LEU A 145 -22.03 0.33 4.56
C LEU A 145 -23.39 0.27 3.84
N GLY A 146 -24.51 0.18 4.58
CA GLY A 146 -25.87 0.17 4.04
C GLY A 146 -26.33 -1.19 3.50
N HIS A 147 -25.85 -2.27 4.11
CA HIS A 147 -25.93 -3.66 3.65
C HIS A 147 -26.60 -4.62 4.66
#